data_AF-A0A959SPJ8-F1
#
_entry.id   AF-A0A959SPJ8-F1
#
_cell.length_a   1.000
_cell.length_b   1.000
_cell.length_c   1.000
_cell.angle_alpha   90.00
_cell.angle_beta   90.00
_cell.angle_gamma   90.00
#
_symmetry.space_group_name_H-M   'P 1'
#
loop_
_entity.id
_entity.type
_entity.pdbx_description
1 polymer ?
#
loop_
_entity_poly.entity_id
_entity_poly.type
_entity_poly.pdbx_seq_one_letter_code
_entity_poly.pdbx_strand_id
1 'polypeptide(L)'
;YTIEKLKPGSGLPREEQELLNHMFGSGSDSFEITGSYDPSVQSMASAFRGKLRDQWSGFISKGNNWKFWLLALFTLIVGVIALLVLHASFDGDYDLLFFGGFVAANLILFFTYARLIRKPSIEKLALRAKLKGFKMYLSTAEEKQLQHFNPPAMTPEVFEKYLPYAIAFGVEEIWGERFQDLIARAVVNPSYRPGWYNGSIGNFGSFSSHLNSSFGSSVSSSSTPPSSSGGSGGGGSSGGGGGGGGGGGW
;
A
#
# COMPACT_ATOMS: atom_id res chain seq x y z
N TYR A 1 -2.94 23.16 -3.25
CA TYR A 1 -4.22 22.60 -2.75
C TYR A 1 -4.49 23.15 -1.38
N THR A 2 -5.67 23.70 -1.16
CA THR A 2 -6.09 24.19 0.17
C THR A 2 -7.10 23.22 0.76
N ILE A 3 -6.84 22.78 1.98
CA ILE A 3 -7.69 21.84 2.72
C ILE A 3 -8.34 22.62 3.87
N GLU A 4 -9.66 22.59 3.92
CA GLU A 4 -10.45 23.25 4.95
C GLU A 4 -11.07 22.23 5.89
N LYS A 5 -11.04 22.53 7.19
CA LYS A 5 -11.62 21.69 8.23
C LYS A 5 -13.13 21.90 8.29
N LEU A 6 -13.89 20.89 7.83
CA LEU A 6 -15.36 20.95 7.84
C LEU A 6 -15.99 20.42 9.14
N LYS A 7 -15.33 19.48 9.82
CA LYS A 7 -15.87 18.78 11.00
C LYS A 7 -14.78 18.55 12.06
N PRO A 8 -15.16 18.45 13.35
CA PRO A 8 -14.23 18.04 14.39
C PRO A 8 -13.83 16.57 14.22
N GLY A 9 -12.62 16.22 14.67
CA GLY A 9 -12.06 14.86 14.57
C GLY A 9 -12.55 13.86 15.63
N SER A 10 -13.63 14.17 16.36
CA SER A 10 -14.14 13.32 17.44
C SER A 10 -14.67 11.99 16.88
N GLY A 11 -14.06 10.87 17.27
CA GLY A 11 -14.49 9.52 16.87
C GLY A 11 -13.72 8.90 15.70
N LEU A 12 -12.71 9.59 15.16
CA LEU A 12 -11.86 9.04 14.10
C LEU A 12 -10.85 8.03 14.66
N PRO A 13 -10.34 7.10 13.82
CA PRO A 13 -9.18 6.27 14.15
C PRO A 13 -7.96 7.10 14.60
N ARG A 14 -7.06 6.50 15.38
CA ARG A 14 -5.92 7.22 16.00
C ARG A 14 -5.00 7.86 14.96
N GLU A 15 -4.78 7.15 13.86
CA GLU A 15 -4.00 7.59 12.71
C GLU A 15 -4.59 8.84 12.04
N GLU A 16 -5.92 8.90 11.91
CA GLU A 16 -6.63 10.05 11.32
C GLU A 16 -6.72 11.24 12.27
N GLN A 17 -6.84 10.98 13.58
CA GLN A 17 -6.74 12.03 14.59
C GLN A 17 -5.37 12.69 14.57
N GLU A 18 -4.30 11.89 14.46
CA GLU A 18 -2.93 12.41 14.36
C GLU A 18 -2.76 13.30 13.12
N LEU A 19 -3.29 12.86 11.97
CA LEU A 19 -3.29 13.64 10.74
C LEU A 19 -3.99 14.99 10.94
N LEU A 20 -5.20 15.00 11.50
CA LEU A 20 -5.94 16.24 11.76
C LEU A 20 -5.24 17.16 12.77
N ASN A 21 -4.63 16.60 13.81
CA ASN A 21 -3.90 17.39 14.81
C ASN A 21 -2.67 18.07 14.20
N HIS A 22 -1.95 17.38 13.30
CA HIS A 22 -0.84 17.99 12.58
C HIS A 22 -1.28 19.09 11.60
N MET A 23 -2.44 18.93 10.96
CA MET A 23 -2.96 19.92 10.00
C MET A 23 -3.60 21.14 10.65
N PHE A 24 -4.36 20.93 11.74
CA PHE A 24 -5.26 21.95 12.31
C PHE A 24 -5.09 22.16 13.83
N GLY A 25 -4.09 21.53 14.46
CA GLY A 25 -3.89 21.59 15.92
C GLY A 25 -3.45 22.96 16.45
N SER A 26 -2.97 23.85 15.60
CA SER A 26 -2.60 25.23 15.94
C SER A 26 -3.80 26.18 16.07
N GLY A 27 -5.03 25.71 15.82
CA GLY A 27 -6.23 26.53 15.77
C GLY A 27 -6.52 27.14 14.40
N SER A 28 -5.74 26.77 13.37
CA SER A 28 -6.09 27.07 11.96
C SER A 28 -7.16 26.10 11.47
N ASP A 29 -8.12 26.60 10.70
CA ASP A 29 -9.12 25.80 9.99
C ASP A 29 -8.74 25.50 8.53
N SER A 30 -7.59 26.01 8.07
CA SER A 30 -7.07 25.77 6.72
C SER A 30 -5.62 25.28 6.73
N PHE A 31 -5.29 24.41 5.79
CA PHE A 31 -3.95 23.85 5.59
C PHE A 31 -3.63 23.80 4.08
N GLU A 32 -2.49 24.33 3.67
CA GLU A 32 -2.11 24.42 2.27
C GLU A 32 -0.99 23.44 1.90
N ILE A 33 -1.17 22.75 0.77
CA ILE A 33 -0.17 21.87 0.17
C ILE A 33 0.23 22.49 -1.18
N THR A 34 1.42 23.07 -1.21
CA THR A 34 1.93 23.84 -2.36
C THR A 34 2.52 22.96 -3.46
N GLY A 35 2.86 21.70 -3.16
CA GLY A 35 3.61 20.82 -4.05
C GLY A 35 5.13 21.04 -4.00
N SER A 36 5.60 22.00 -3.21
CA SER A 36 7.01 22.16 -2.82
C SER A 36 7.24 21.53 -1.46
N TYR A 37 8.49 21.13 -1.17
CA TYR A 37 8.86 20.54 0.12
C TYR A 37 8.43 21.43 1.30
N ASP A 38 7.77 20.80 2.28
CA ASP A 38 7.35 21.43 3.52
C ASP A 38 7.64 20.50 4.71
N PRO A 39 8.48 20.90 5.68
CA PRO A 39 8.76 20.11 6.88
C PRO A 39 7.51 19.71 7.68
N SER A 40 6.48 20.57 7.69
CA SER A 40 5.22 20.28 8.36
C SER A 40 4.48 19.13 7.67
N VAL A 41 4.38 19.15 6.33
CA VAL A 41 3.79 18.07 5.53
C VAL A 41 4.57 16.77 5.66
N GLN A 42 5.90 16.83 5.70
CA GLN A 42 6.75 15.67 5.95
C GLN A 42 6.50 15.07 7.34
N SER A 43 6.51 15.90 8.39
CA SER A 43 6.30 15.45 9.77
C SER A 43 4.92 14.82 9.93
N MET A 44 3.88 15.44 9.37
CA MET A 44 2.52 14.94 9.29
C MET A 44 2.47 13.56 8.60
N ALA A 45 3.04 13.44 7.40
CA ALA A 45 3.02 12.18 6.63
C ALA A 45 3.78 11.06 7.35
N SER A 46 4.91 11.38 8.00
CA SER A 46 5.70 10.41 8.75
C SER A 46 5.00 9.96 10.04
N ALA A 47 4.38 10.88 10.78
CA ALA A 47 3.58 10.58 11.96
C ALA A 47 2.39 9.67 11.62
N PHE A 48 1.64 10.00 10.57
CA PHE A 48 0.53 9.18 10.06
C PHE A 48 0.98 7.75 9.72
N ARG A 49 2.05 7.62 8.91
CA ARG A 49 2.59 6.31 8.51
C ARG A 49 3.11 5.51 9.71
N GLY A 50 3.74 6.19 10.67
CA GLY A 50 4.21 5.59 11.92
C GLY A 50 3.07 5.00 12.72
N LYS A 51 2.04 5.80 13.02
CA LYS A 51 0.85 5.35 13.78
C LYS A 51 0.10 4.22 13.09
N LEU A 52 -0.09 4.33 11.77
CA LEU A 52 -0.73 3.27 10.97
C LEU A 52 0.05 1.96 11.05
N ARG A 53 1.38 2.02 10.92
CA ARG A 53 2.24 0.83 11.06
C ARG A 53 2.14 0.25 12.45
N ASP A 54 2.17 1.07 13.50
CA ASP A 54 2.15 0.60 14.88
C ASP A 54 0.84 -0.12 15.21
N GLN A 55 -0.30 0.47 14.83
CA GLN A 55 -1.64 -0.09 15.03
C GLN A 55 -1.81 -1.45 14.33
N TRP A 56 -1.29 -1.60 13.11
CA TRP A 56 -1.45 -2.83 12.33
C TRP A 56 -0.23 -3.77 12.41
N SER A 57 0.81 -3.41 13.16
CA SER A 57 2.06 -4.17 13.28
C SER A 57 1.83 -5.61 13.75
N GLY A 58 0.96 -5.81 14.75
CA GLY A 58 0.61 -7.14 15.27
C GLY A 58 -0.08 -8.00 14.22
N PHE A 59 -1.00 -7.43 13.46
CA PHE A 59 -1.68 -8.12 12.36
C PHE A 59 -0.71 -8.44 11.21
N ILE A 60 0.12 -7.48 10.80
CA ILE A 60 1.11 -7.62 9.72
C ILE A 60 2.23 -8.59 10.11
N SER A 61 2.63 -8.64 11.37
CA SER A 61 3.66 -9.57 11.86
C SER A 61 3.11 -10.97 12.18
N LYS A 62 1.79 -11.16 12.29
CA LYS A 62 1.17 -12.47 12.55
C LYS A 62 1.53 -13.49 11.47
N GLY A 63 2.13 -14.62 11.85
CA GLY A 63 2.68 -15.62 10.92
C GLY A 63 4.11 -15.36 10.48
N ASN A 64 4.77 -14.31 10.99
CA ASN A 64 6.22 -14.19 10.92
C ASN A 64 6.83 -15.22 11.87
N ASN A 65 7.35 -16.30 11.31
CA ASN A 65 7.83 -17.43 12.08
C ASN A 65 9.30 -17.22 12.45
N TRP A 66 9.60 -16.21 13.27
CA TRP A 66 10.97 -15.89 13.70
C TRP A 66 11.69 -17.10 14.32
N LYS A 67 10.94 -18.03 14.92
CA LYS A 67 11.44 -19.30 15.46
C LYS A 67 12.21 -20.15 14.43
N PHE A 68 11.98 -20.01 13.13
CA PHE A 68 12.77 -20.72 12.12
C PHE A 68 14.21 -20.19 12.00
N TRP A 69 14.48 -18.95 12.44
CA TRP A 69 15.86 -18.48 12.57
C TRP A 69 16.64 -19.31 13.60
N LEU A 70 15.98 -19.85 14.63
CA LEU A 70 16.61 -20.74 15.60
C LEU A 70 17.02 -22.06 14.96
N LEU A 71 16.23 -22.60 14.02
CA LEU A 71 16.58 -23.82 13.29
C LEU A 71 17.82 -23.60 12.42
N ALA A 72 17.87 -22.48 11.69
CA ALA A 72 19.01 -22.12 10.85
C ALA A 72 20.29 -21.86 11.67
N LEU A 73 20.15 -21.20 12.82
CA LEU A 73 21.26 -21.00 13.75
C LEU A 73 21.73 -22.34 14.34
N PHE A 74 20.80 -23.24 14.67
CA PHE A 74 21.12 -24.57 15.18
C PHE A 74 21.86 -25.41 14.14
N THR A 75 21.42 -25.45 12.88
CA THR A 75 22.12 -26.20 11.82
C THR A 75 23.53 -25.65 11.58
N LEU A 76 23.70 -24.33 11.65
CA LEU A 76 25.01 -23.69 11.57
C LEU A 76 25.93 -24.13 12.72
N ILE A 77 25.44 -24.09 13.97
CA ILE A 77 26.20 -24.49 15.16
C ILE A 77 26.61 -25.96 15.09
N VAL A 78 25.68 -26.86 14.77
CA VAL A 78 25.96 -28.30 14.61
C VAL A 78 27.01 -28.53 13.52
N GLY A 79 26.91 -27.80 12.42
CA GLY A 79 27.89 -27.84 11.33
C GLY A 79 29.30 -27.44 11.73
N VAL A 80 29.42 -26.32 12.45
CA VAL A 80 30.71 -25.84 12.97
C VAL A 80 31.32 -26.86 13.92
N ILE A 81 30.52 -27.42 14.83
CA ILE A 81 30.99 -28.46 15.78
C ILE A 81 31.45 -29.71 15.02
N ALA A 82 30.69 -30.16 14.02
CA ALA A 82 31.06 -31.32 13.20
C ALA A 82 32.39 -31.10 12.47
N LEU A 83 32.63 -29.90 11.93
CA LEU A 83 33.89 -29.56 11.27
C LEU A 83 35.06 -29.52 12.25
N LEU A 84 34.87 -29.01 13.47
CA LEU A 84 35.91 -29.03 14.51
C LEU A 84 36.29 -30.46 14.94
N VAL A 85 35.31 -31.35 15.06
CA VAL A 85 35.55 -32.77 15.40
C VAL A 85 36.26 -33.50 14.26
N LEU A 86 35.87 -33.24 13.00
CA LEU A 86 36.51 -33.85 11.83
C LEU A 86 37.94 -33.35 11.64
N HIS A 87 38.19 -32.05 11.82
CA HIS A 87 39.55 -31.48 11.81
C HIS A 87 40.44 -32.16 12.85
N ALA A 88 39.94 -32.36 14.08
CA ALA A 88 40.70 -33.05 15.12
C ALA A 88 40.96 -34.54 14.82
N SER A 89 40.24 -35.14 13.86
CA SER A 89 40.32 -36.58 13.53
C SER A 89 41.04 -36.87 12.21
N PHE A 90 41.23 -35.87 11.34
CA PHE A 90 41.79 -36.02 10.00
C PHE A 90 42.77 -34.88 9.69
N ASP A 91 44.07 -35.21 9.51
CA ASP A 91 45.11 -34.28 9.03
C ASP A 91 44.96 -33.99 7.52
N GLY A 92 43.90 -33.28 7.14
CA GLY A 92 43.59 -32.96 5.74
C GLY A 92 43.65 -31.47 5.42
N ASP A 93 44.38 -31.08 4.36
CA ASP A 93 44.49 -29.69 3.88
C ASP A 93 43.19 -29.10 3.29
N TYR A 94 42.10 -29.87 3.23
CA TYR A 94 40.86 -29.50 2.55
C TYR A 94 39.80 -28.85 3.44
N ASP A 95 40.10 -28.58 4.71
CA ASP A 95 39.14 -28.07 5.70
C ASP A 95 38.43 -26.79 5.28
N LEU A 96 39.16 -25.87 4.63
CA LEU A 96 38.63 -24.59 4.19
C LEU A 96 37.61 -24.75 3.04
N LEU A 97 37.81 -25.76 2.19
CA LEU A 97 36.89 -26.11 1.10
C LEU A 97 35.59 -26.73 1.64
N PHE A 98 35.71 -27.66 2.60
CA PHE A 98 34.54 -28.26 3.25
C PHE A 98 33.75 -27.24 4.07
N PHE A 99 34.44 -26.34 4.79
CA PHE A 99 33.82 -25.23 5.52
C PHE A 99 33.08 -24.29 4.57
N GLY A 100 33.74 -23.84 3.49
CA GLY A 100 33.13 -22.98 2.48
C GLY A 100 31.89 -23.62 1.83
N GLY A 101 31.98 -24.90 1.46
CA GLY A 101 30.87 -25.67 0.90
C GLY A 101 29.70 -25.83 1.86
N PHE A 102 29.98 -26.11 3.14
CA PHE A 102 28.97 -26.25 4.18
C PHE A 102 28.22 -24.94 4.44
N VAL A 103 28.94 -23.82 4.53
CA VAL A 103 28.34 -22.48 4.70
C VAL A 103 27.50 -22.12 3.48
N ALA A 104 28.01 -22.34 2.27
CA ALA A 104 27.25 -22.08 1.04
C ALA A 104 25.96 -22.92 0.98
N ALA A 105 26.03 -24.21 1.30
CA ALA A 105 24.86 -25.09 1.35
C ALA A 105 23.84 -24.64 2.40
N ASN A 106 24.28 -24.22 3.60
CA ASN A 106 23.39 -23.70 4.64
C ASN A 106 22.73 -22.38 4.22
N LEU A 107 23.46 -21.47 3.58
CA LEU A 107 22.88 -20.22 3.06
C LEU A 107 21.83 -20.51 1.99
N ILE A 108 22.11 -21.40 1.04
CA ILE A 108 21.16 -21.80 0.00
C ILE A 108 19.91 -22.42 0.64
N LEU A 109 20.09 -23.35 1.57
CA LEU A 109 18.98 -24.01 2.27
C LEU A 109 18.16 -22.98 3.07
N PHE A 110 18.83 -22.05 3.75
CA PHE A 110 18.20 -20.98 4.52
C PHE A 110 17.37 -20.05 3.65
N PHE A 111 17.93 -19.53 2.55
CA PHE A 111 17.18 -18.64 1.64
C PHE A 111 16.01 -19.37 0.98
N THR A 112 16.19 -20.65 0.64
CA THR A 112 15.12 -21.49 0.09
C THR A 112 14.01 -21.68 1.11
N TYR A 113 14.35 -22.05 2.35
CA TYR A 113 13.40 -22.19 3.46
C TYR A 113 12.68 -20.88 3.79
N ALA A 114 13.41 -19.75 3.83
CA ALA A 114 12.86 -18.43 4.10
C ALA A 114 11.86 -17.99 3.03
N ARG A 115 12.07 -18.37 1.77
CA ARG A 115 11.07 -18.18 0.71
C ARG A 115 9.87 -19.11 0.85
N LEU A 116 10.09 -20.41 1.14
CA LEU A 116 9.05 -21.43 1.13
C LEU A 116 8.11 -21.38 2.34
N ILE A 117 8.61 -21.01 3.53
CA ILE A 117 7.86 -21.05 4.80
C ILE A 117 7.15 -19.72 5.13
N ARG A 118 7.07 -18.78 4.17
CA ARG A 118 6.13 -17.65 4.30
C ARG A 118 4.69 -18.18 4.23
N LYS A 119 4.17 -18.69 5.34
CA LYS A 119 2.77 -19.05 5.52
C LYS A 119 1.99 -17.77 5.86
N PRO A 120 1.27 -17.16 4.92
CA PRO A 120 0.37 -16.07 5.26
C PRO A 120 -0.67 -16.61 6.25
N SER A 121 -0.96 -15.87 7.33
CA SER A 121 -2.00 -16.27 8.27
C SER A 121 -3.35 -16.37 7.56
N ILE A 122 -4.23 -17.28 8.04
CA ILE A 122 -5.56 -17.50 7.45
C ILE A 122 -6.36 -16.18 7.43
N GLU A 123 -6.26 -15.38 8.49
CA GLU A 123 -6.89 -14.06 8.58
C GLU A 123 -6.39 -13.09 7.50
N LYS A 124 -5.08 -13.07 7.21
CA LYS A 124 -4.51 -12.24 6.12
C LYS A 124 -5.03 -12.68 4.76
N LEU A 125 -5.11 -13.98 4.52
CA LEU A 125 -5.66 -14.52 3.27
C LEU A 125 -7.12 -14.14 3.11
N ALA A 126 -7.93 -14.31 4.17
CA ALA A 126 -9.34 -13.96 4.17
C ALA A 126 -9.56 -12.46 3.93
N LEU A 127 -8.80 -11.59 4.61
CA LEU A 127 -8.88 -10.15 4.39
C LEU A 127 -8.45 -9.78 2.96
N ARG A 128 -7.35 -10.35 2.46
CA ARG A 128 -6.89 -10.13 1.09
C ARG A 128 -7.93 -10.56 0.05
N ALA A 129 -8.61 -11.68 0.28
CA ALA A 129 -9.69 -12.14 -0.57
C ALA A 129 -10.88 -11.17 -0.56
N LYS A 130 -11.29 -10.69 0.62
CA LYS A 130 -12.33 -9.66 0.76
C LYS A 130 -11.96 -8.36 0.03
N LEU A 131 -10.72 -7.87 0.21
CA LEU A 131 -10.22 -6.68 -0.49
C LEU A 131 -10.18 -6.88 -2.01
N LYS A 132 -9.78 -8.06 -2.48
CA LYS A 132 -9.79 -8.39 -3.92
C LYS A 132 -11.22 -8.41 -4.48
N GLY A 133 -12.17 -9.02 -3.77
CA GLY A 133 -13.58 -9.01 -4.14
C GLY A 133 -14.17 -7.60 -4.15
N PHE A 134 -13.81 -6.77 -3.17
CA PHE A 134 -14.24 -5.37 -3.13
C PHE A 134 -13.63 -4.52 -4.26
N LYS A 135 -12.34 -4.71 -4.57
CA LYS A 135 -11.72 -4.10 -5.76
C LYS A 135 -12.46 -4.51 -7.03
N MET A 136 -12.79 -5.79 -7.18
CA MET A 136 -13.55 -6.29 -8.32
C MET A 136 -14.94 -5.62 -8.40
N TYR A 137 -15.63 -5.46 -7.27
CA TYR A 137 -16.89 -4.72 -7.23
C TYR A 137 -16.76 -3.27 -7.71
N LEU A 138 -15.71 -2.56 -7.29
CA LEU A 138 -15.45 -1.17 -7.70
C LEU A 138 -14.99 -1.06 -9.16
N SER A 139 -14.26 -2.07 -9.66
CA SER A 139 -13.73 -2.08 -11.03
C SER A 139 -14.67 -2.67 -12.08
N THR A 140 -15.76 -3.33 -11.66
CA THR A 140 -16.69 -3.95 -12.61
C THR A 140 -17.61 -2.88 -13.18
N ALA A 141 -17.32 -2.46 -14.41
CA ALA A 141 -18.17 -1.61 -15.22
C ALA A 141 -19.44 -2.35 -15.72
N GLU A 142 -19.43 -3.68 -15.73
CA GLU A 142 -20.58 -4.48 -16.17
C GLU A 142 -21.74 -4.41 -15.16
N GLU A 143 -22.60 -3.41 -15.38
CA GLU A 143 -23.93 -3.29 -14.81
C GLU A 143 -24.73 -4.59 -14.85
N LYS A 144 -24.62 -5.38 -15.92
CA LYS A 144 -25.55 -6.49 -16.18
C LYS A 144 -25.49 -7.60 -15.14
N GLN A 145 -24.31 -7.93 -14.59
CA GLN A 145 -24.23 -8.94 -13.53
C GLN A 145 -24.63 -8.38 -12.16
N LEU A 146 -24.26 -7.14 -11.81
CA LEU A 146 -24.61 -6.54 -10.52
C LEU A 146 -26.08 -6.12 -10.43
N GLN A 147 -26.68 -5.63 -11.51
CA GLN A 147 -28.11 -5.28 -11.60
C GLN A 147 -29.02 -6.51 -11.50
N HIS A 148 -28.57 -7.67 -11.99
CA HIS A 148 -29.40 -8.88 -11.99
C HIS A 148 -29.51 -9.53 -10.60
N PHE A 149 -28.44 -9.47 -9.79
CA PHE A 149 -28.41 -10.17 -8.50
C PHE A 149 -28.73 -9.29 -7.30
N ASN A 150 -28.43 -7.98 -7.33
CA ASN A 150 -28.81 -7.04 -6.27
C ASN A 150 -28.51 -5.60 -6.73
N PRO A 151 -29.44 -4.87 -7.38
CA PRO A 151 -29.15 -3.51 -7.84
C PRO A 151 -28.88 -2.64 -6.61
N PRO A 152 -27.61 -2.27 -6.34
CA PRO A 152 -27.36 -1.32 -5.27
C PRO A 152 -27.99 -0.02 -5.76
N ALA A 153 -28.85 0.61 -4.96
CA ALA A 153 -29.16 2.01 -5.16
C ALA A 153 -27.83 2.77 -5.04
N MET A 154 -27.16 2.98 -6.17
CA MET A 154 -25.93 3.76 -6.23
C MET A 154 -26.34 5.20 -6.04
N THR A 155 -26.37 5.62 -4.78
CA THR A 155 -26.65 6.99 -4.40
C THR A 155 -25.34 7.79 -4.38
N PRO A 156 -25.40 9.12 -4.47
CA PRO A 156 -24.22 9.96 -4.35
C PRO A 156 -23.45 9.72 -3.04
N GLU A 157 -24.14 9.43 -1.94
CA GLU A 157 -23.53 9.11 -0.65
C GLU A 157 -22.70 7.82 -0.72
N VAL A 158 -23.17 6.82 -1.48
CA VAL A 158 -22.43 5.55 -1.71
C VAL A 158 -21.20 5.81 -2.56
N PHE A 159 -21.32 6.64 -3.60
CA PHE A 159 -20.19 7.04 -4.44
C PHE A 159 -19.10 7.71 -3.60
N GLU A 160 -19.45 8.72 -2.81
CA GLU A 160 -18.51 9.44 -1.94
C GLU A 160 -17.88 8.53 -0.89
N LYS A 161 -18.67 7.64 -0.30
CA LYS A 161 -18.17 6.70 0.71
C LYS A 161 -17.10 5.77 0.16
N TYR A 162 -17.22 5.34 -1.10
CA TYR A 162 -16.29 4.37 -1.69
C TYR A 162 -15.21 4.99 -2.57
N LEU A 163 -15.30 6.27 -2.91
CA LEU A 163 -14.30 6.97 -3.72
C LEU A 163 -12.86 6.89 -3.13
N PRO A 164 -12.61 7.10 -1.83
CA PRO A 164 -11.27 6.96 -1.27
C PRO A 164 -10.69 5.55 -1.43
N TYR A 165 -11.55 4.53 -1.37
CA TYR A 165 -11.14 3.14 -1.58
C TYR A 165 -10.83 2.85 -3.05
N ALA A 166 -11.61 3.41 -3.98
CA ALA A 166 -11.34 3.29 -5.41
C ALA A 166 -9.97 3.89 -5.76
N ILE A 167 -9.65 5.06 -5.20
CA ILE A 167 -8.34 5.71 -5.31
C ILE A 167 -7.23 4.81 -4.74
N ALA A 168 -7.44 4.25 -3.53
CA ALA A 168 -6.47 3.34 -2.92
C ALA A 168 -6.24 2.05 -3.72
N PHE A 169 -7.26 1.57 -4.45
CA PHE A 169 -7.15 0.39 -5.31
C PHE A 169 -6.68 0.67 -6.75
N GLY A 170 -6.59 1.95 -7.14
CA GLY A 170 -6.24 2.40 -8.50
C GLY A 170 -7.33 2.12 -9.53
N VAL A 171 -8.61 2.27 -9.14
CA VAL A 171 -9.79 2.04 -10.00
C VAL A 171 -10.77 3.22 -9.95
N GLU A 172 -10.29 4.38 -9.54
CA GLU A 172 -11.06 5.62 -9.36
C GLU A 172 -11.64 6.17 -10.66
N GLU A 173 -10.96 5.99 -11.79
CA GLU A 173 -11.46 6.40 -13.10
C GLU A 173 -12.71 5.61 -13.47
N ILE A 174 -12.65 4.27 -13.40
CA ILE A 174 -13.78 3.37 -13.66
C ILE A 174 -14.94 3.66 -12.69
N TRP A 175 -14.64 3.89 -11.41
CA TRP A 175 -15.64 4.21 -10.41
C TRP A 175 -16.33 5.56 -10.69
N GLY A 176 -15.58 6.57 -11.12
CA GLY A 176 -16.09 7.88 -11.50
C GLY A 176 -16.90 7.86 -12.79
N GLU A 177 -16.47 7.11 -13.81
CA GLU A 177 -17.24 6.89 -15.05
C GLU A 177 -18.59 6.26 -14.76
N ARG A 178 -18.64 5.26 -13.87
CA ARG A 178 -19.90 4.64 -13.44
C ARG A 178 -20.87 5.66 -12.83
N PHE A 179 -20.37 6.59 -12.02
CA PHE A 179 -21.21 7.64 -11.45
C PHE A 179 -21.68 8.64 -12.51
N GLN A 180 -20.81 8.96 -13.48
CA GLN A 180 -21.15 9.79 -14.63
C GLN A 180 -22.31 9.19 -15.45
N ASP A 181 -22.29 7.88 -15.68
CA ASP A 181 -23.36 7.16 -16.39
C ASP A 181 -24.71 7.24 -15.65
N LEU A 182 -24.70 7.18 -14.32
CA LEU A 182 -25.92 7.32 -13.51
C LEU A 182 -26.50 8.73 -13.60
N ILE A 183 -25.66 9.75 -13.65
CA ILE A 183 -26.09 11.13 -13.91
C ILE A 183 -26.67 11.25 -15.32
N ALA A 184 -25.98 10.69 -16.33
CA ALA A 184 -26.42 10.71 -17.72
C ALA A 184 -27.78 10.02 -17.94
N ARG A 185 -28.06 8.97 -17.16
CA ARG A 185 -29.35 8.26 -17.14
C ARG A 185 -30.41 8.91 -16.26
N ALA A 186 -30.14 10.10 -15.71
CA ALA A 186 -31.00 10.83 -14.78
C ALA A 186 -31.40 10.03 -13.52
N VAL A 187 -30.61 9.01 -13.15
CA VAL A 187 -30.75 8.29 -11.87
C VAL A 187 -30.28 9.18 -10.71
N VAL A 188 -29.29 10.03 -10.98
CA VAL A 188 -28.72 11.00 -10.04
C VAL A 188 -28.93 12.41 -10.57
N ASN A 189 -29.15 13.37 -9.67
CA ASN A 189 -29.33 14.78 -10.03
C ASN A 189 -28.07 15.34 -10.75
N PRO A 190 -28.19 15.92 -11.96
CA PRO A 190 -27.07 16.53 -12.67
C PRO A 190 -26.43 17.73 -11.95
N SER A 191 -27.16 18.38 -11.04
CA SER A 191 -26.66 19.48 -10.20
C SER A 191 -26.04 19.00 -8.88
N TYR A 192 -25.77 17.70 -8.75
CA TYR A 192 -25.09 17.16 -7.58
C TYR A 192 -23.74 17.83 -7.36
N ARG A 193 -23.47 18.21 -6.11
CA ARG A 193 -22.19 18.80 -5.69
C ARG A 193 -21.70 18.10 -4.42
N PRO A 194 -20.47 17.55 -4.43
CA PRO A 194 -19.93 16.93 -3.23
C PRO A 194 -19.69 17.94 -2.12
N GLY A 195 -20.01 17.57 -0.88
CA GLY A 195 -19.78 18.44 0.28
C GLY A 195 -18.30 18.61 0.65
N TRP A 196 -17.43 17.77 0.11
CA TRP A 196 -15.99 17.75 0.40
C TRP A 196 -15.14 18.49 -0.66
N TYR A 197 -15.75 19.00 -1.75
CA TYR A 197 -15.03 19.73 -2.79
C TYR A 197 -15.79 20.97 -3.23
N ASN A 198 -15.12 22.11 -3.16
CA ASN A 198 -15.64 23.38 -3.66
C ASN A 198 -15.14 23.62 -5.09
N GLY A 199 -16.00 23.34 -6.07
CA GLY A 199 -15.70 23.49 -7.49
C GLY A 199 -16.76 22.84 -8.38
N SER A 200 -16.56 22.90 -9.68
CA SER A 200 -17.41 22.20 -10.65
C SER A 200 -16.73 20.92 -11.12
N ILE A 201 -17.41 19.79 -10.99
CA ILE A 201 -16.96 18.50 -11.52
C ILE A 201 -17.74 18.23 -12.80
N GLY A 202 -17.08 18.33 -13.95
CA GLY A 202 -17.70 18.07 -15.26
C GLY A 202 -17.76 16.58 -15.61
N ASN A 203 -16.70 15.82 -15.29
CA ASN A 203 -16.63 14.37 -15.47
C ASN A 203 -15.99 13.75 -14.23
N PHE A 204 -16.73 12.87 -13.54
CA PHE A 204 -16.26 12.27 -12.28
C PHE A 204 -15.10 11.27 -12.44
N GLY A 205 -15.02 10.57 -13.58
CA GLY A 205 -13.92 9.65 -13.89
C GLY A 205 -12.60 10.39 -14.06
N SER A 206 -12.57 11.35 -14.99
CA SER A 206 -11.38 12.19 -15.24
C SER A 206 -11.04 13.05 -14.02
N PHE A 207 -12.04 13.59 -13.31
CA PHE A 207 -11.79 14.34 -12.09
C PHE A 207 -11.09 13.48 -11.03
N SER A 208 -11.56 12.25 -10.83
CA SER A 208 -11.02 11.37 -9.79
C SER A 208 -9.59 10.90 -10.12
N SER A 209 -9.30 10.60 -11.39
CA SER A 209 -7.94 10.26 -11.84
C SER A 209 -6.98 11.46 -11.77
N HIS A 210 -7.43 12.66 -12.14
CA HIS A 210 -6.67 13.91 -11.98
C HIS A 210 -6.43 14.26 -10.51
N LEU A 211 -7.44 14.10 -9.66
CA LEU A 211 -7.31 14.28 -8.22
C LEU A 211 -6.23 13.33 -7.67
N ASN A 212 -6.33 12.03 -7.95
CA ASN A 212 -5.36 11.05 -7.47
C ASN A 212 -3.92 11.38 -7.92
N SER A 213 -3.73 11.62 -9.21
CA SER A 213 -2.40 11.91 -9.77
C SER A 213 -1.83 13.24 -9.31
N SER A 214 -2.58 14.33 -9.42
CA SER A 214 -2.08 15.67 -9.11
C SER A 214 -1.99 15.93 -7.61
N PHE A 215 -3.03 15.63 -6.82
CA PHE A 215 -2.96 15.77 -5.36
C PHE A 215 -1.95 14.80 -4.76
N GLY A 216 -1.95 13.55 -5.21
CA GLY A 216 -0.97 12.55 -4.78
C GLY A 216 0.47 13.01 -5.06
N SER A 217 0.72 13.60 -6.24
CA SER A 217 2.03 14.16 -6.58
C SER A 217 2.41 15.32 -5.65
N SER A 218 1.51 16.29 -5.42
CA SER A 218 1.79 17.44 -4.54
C SER A 218 2.05 17.02 -3.09
N VAL A 219 1.29 16.08 -2.56
CA VAL A 219 1.54 15.53 -1.21
C VAL A 219 2.89 14.82 -1.18
N SER A 220 3.19 14.02 -2.20
CA SER A 220 4.45 13.26 -2.25
C SER A 220 5.66 14.20 -2.28
N SER A 221 5.66 15.21 -3.17
CA SER A 221 6.76 16.17 -3.31
C SER A 221 6.90 17.08 -2.08
N SER A 222 5.79 17.49 -1.47
CA SER A 222 5.81 18.25 -0.21
C SER A 222 6.35 17.44 0.97
N SER A 223 6.13 16.12 0.98
CA SER A 223 6.59 15.24 2.06
C SER A 223 8.04 14.75 1.93
N THR A 224 8.68 14.96 0.78
CA THR A 224 10.04 14.48 0.51
C THR A 224 11.03 15.63 0.50
N PRO A 225 12.06 15.63 1.38
CA PRO A 225 13.08 16.65 1.36
C PRO A 225 13.84 16.63 0.02
N PRO A 226 14.24 17.79 -0.51
CA PRO A 226 15.07 17.84 -1.70
C PRO A 226 16.37 17.09 -1.43
N SER A 227 16.77 16.23 -2.36
CA SER A 227 18.06 15.54 -2.27
C SER A 227 19.17 16.57 -2.23
N SER A 228 19.99 16.59 -1.17
CA SER A 228 21.25 17.29 -1.22
C SER A 228 22.12 16.60 -2.28
N SER A 229 22.51 17.35 -3.31
CA SER A 229 23.47 16.92 -4.31
C SER A 229 24.85 16.76 -3.67
N GLY A 230 25.08 15.63 -3.02
CA GLY A 230 26.41 15.12 -2.68
C GLY A 230 26.81 14.11 -3.75
N GLY A 231 27.78 14.47 -4.59
CA GLY A 231 28.27 13.59 -5.66
C GLY A 231 29.00 12.36 -5.13
N SER A 232 28.61 11.17 -5.60
CA SER A 232 29.51 10.14 -6.15
C SER A 232 28.78 8.82 -6.40
N GLY A 233 28.79 8.38 -7.66
CA GLY A 233 29.11 7.00 -8.02
C GLY A 233 28.03 5.92 -7.91
N GLY A 234 27.36 5.66 -9.05
CA GLY A 234 27.27 4.29 -9.57
C GLY A 234 25.95 3.54 -9.38
N GLY A 235 25.39 3.07 -10.51
CA GLY A 235 24.55 1.87 -10.54
C GLY A 235 23.09 2.09 -10.95
N GLY A 236 22.86 2.44 -12.21
CA GLY A 236 21.53 2.35 -12.80
C GLY A 236 21.13 0.90 -13.06
N SER A 237 19.85 0.59 -12.87
CA SER A 237 19.16 -0.48 -13.58
C SER A 237 17.71 -0.08 -13.78
N SER A 238 17.44 0.29 -15.03
CA SER A 238 16.14 0.50 -15.64
C SER A 238 15.44 -0.84 -15.87
N GLY A 239 14.16 -0.89 -15.49
CA GLY A 239 13.22 -1.94 -15.87
C GLY A 239 11.87 -1.47 -15.38
N GLY A 240 11.04 -0.81 -16.18
CA GLY A 240 10.68 -1.14 -17.56
C GLY A 240 9.30 -1.79 -17.47
N GLY A 241 8.28 -1.01 -17.82
CA GLY A 241 6.88 -1.32 -17.60
C GLY A 241 6.33 -2.50 -18.41
N GLY A 242 5.09 -2.86 -18.12
CA GLY A 242 4.33 -3.86 -18.86
C GLY A 242 2.88 -3.87 -18.40
N GLY A 243 2.04 -3.11 -19.09
CA GLY A 243 0.58 -3.21 -19.06
C GLY A 243 0.04 -4.12 -20.17
N GLY A 244 -1.28 -4.32 -20.15
CA GLY A 244 -2.05 -5.10 -21.12
C GLY A 244 -2.31 -6.53 -20.64
N GLY A 245 -3.50 -7.10 -20.73
CA GLY A 245 -4.72 -6.77 -21.43
C GLY A 245 -5.56 -8.05 -21.44
N GLY A 246 -6.89 -7.93 -21.32
CA GLY A 246 -7.79 -9.06 -21.35
C GLY A 246 -7.89 -9.71 -22.73
N GLY A 247 -8.37 -10.95 -22.75
CA GLY A 247 -8.75 -11.68 -23.97
C GLY A 247 -9.40 -13.01 -23.57
N GLY A 248 -10.68 -13.15 -23.90
CA GLY A 248 -11.48 -14.35 -23.65
C GLY A 248 -11.46 -15.35 -24.82
N GLY A 249 -12.36 -16.34 -24.69
CA GLY A 249 -12.59 -17.47 -25.61
C GLY A 249 -11.71 -18.66 -25.23
N TRP A 250 -12.19 -19.89 -25.04
CA TRP A 250 -13.44 -20.58 -25.40
C TRP A 250 -13.76 -21.58 -24.29
#